data_AF-A0A1G0PNB1-F1
#
_entry.id   AF-A0A1G0PNB1-F1
#
_cell.length_a   1.000
_cell.length_b   1.000
_cell.length_c   1.000
_cell.angle_alpha   90.00
_cell.angle_beta   90.00
_cell.angle_gamma   90.00
#
_symmetry.space_group_name_H-M   'P 1'
#
loop_
_entity.id
_entity.type
_entity.pdbx_description
1 polymer ?
#
loop_
_entity_poly.entity_id
_entity_poly.type
_entity_poly.pdbx_seq_one_letter_code
_entity_poly.pdbx_strand_id
1 'polypeptide(L)' 'MYEKLPSKEGRQKYNQRMSIVEPVFAQLKFIMGFNRFLLRELDKVKSEFSLVCTAYNIKKILKLLPV' A
#
# COMPACT_ATOMS: atom_id res chain seq x y z
N MET A 1 -4.43 -1.56 -20.00
CA MET A 1 -3.97 -2.19 -18.73
C MET A 1 -4.32 -3.69 -18.70
N TYR A 2 -5.56 -4.06 -19.06
CA TYR A 2 -6.03 -5.45 -19.12
C TYR A 2 -5.28 -6.36 -20.09
N GLU A 3 -4.86 -5.86 -21.25
CA GLU A 3 -4.12 -6.64 -22.25
C GLU A 3 -2.71 -7.08 -21.78
N LYS A 4 -2.14 -6.39 -20.79
CA LYS A 4 -0.80 -6.69 -20.25
C LYS A 4 -0.81 -7.80 -19.19
N LEU A 5 -1.95 -8.05 -18.55
CA LEU A 5 -2.11 -9.07 -17.52
C LEU A 5 -2.00 -10.52 -18.05
N PRO A 6 -2.55 -10.89 -19.22
CA PRO A 6 -2.45 -12.25 -19.74
C PRO A 6 -1.06 -12.58 -20.31
N SER A 7 -0.15 -11.63 -20.51
CA SER A 7 1.21 -11.96 -20.95
C SER A 7 1.97 -12.74 -19.86
N LYS A 8 2.95 -13.57 -20.25
CA LYS A 8 3.80 -14.29 -19.28
C LYS A 8 4.52 -13.33 -18.33
N GLU A 9 5.09 -12.24 -18.86
CA GLU A 9 5.73 -11.21 -18.05
C GLU A 9 4.75 -10.50 -17.10
N GLY A 10 3.54 -10.21 -17.59
CA GLY A 10 2.49 -9.58 -16.79
C GLY A 10 2.10 -10.42 -15.59
N ARG A 11 1.92 -11.73 -15.80
CA ARG A 11 1.62 -12.69 -14.73
C ARG A 11 2.75 -12.81 -13.71
N GLN A 12 4.00 -12.88 -14.16
CA GLN A 12 5.14 -12.91 -13.23
C GLN A 12 5.20 -11.65 -12.35
N LYS A 13 5.07 -10.46 -12.95
CA LYS A 13 5.06 -9.19 -12.21
C LYS A 13 3.86 -9.09 -11.26
N TYR A 14 2.69 -9.58 -11.69
CA TYR A 14 1.50 -9.61 -10.85
C TYR A 14 1.68 -10.53 -9.63
N ASN A 15 2.24 -11.73 -9.83
CA ASN A 15 2.50 -12.67 -8.75
C ASN A 15 3.47 -12.10 -7.70
N GLN A 16 4.49 -11.36 -8.13
CA GLN A 16 5.41 -10.67 -7.21
C GLN A 16 4.71 -9.59 -6.38
N ARG A 17 3.71 -8.90 -6.95
CA ARG A 17 2.96 -7.87 -6.23
C ARG A 17 2.09 -8.46 -5.13
N MET A 18 1.57 -9.68 -5.28
CA MET A 18 0.78 -10.31 -4.22
C MET A 18 1.55 -10.38 -2.90
N SER A 19 2.83 -10.76 -2.93
CA SER A 19 3.63 -10.87 -1.70
C SER A 19 4.10 -9.53 -1.16
N ILE A 20 4.24 -8.50 -2.01
CA ILE A 20 4.77 -7.19 -1.61
C ILE A 20 3.65 -6.26 -1.14
N VAL A 21 2.54 -6.24 -1.88
CA VAL A 21 1.49 -5.21 -1.76
C VAL A 21 0.40 -5.62 -0.78
N GLU A 22 -0.02 -6.89 -0.79
CA GLU A 22 -1.07 -7.38 0.13
C GLU A 22 -0.70 -7.20 1.61
N PRO A 23 0.55 -7.48 2.05
CA PRO A 23 0.91 -7.24 3.45
C PRO A 23 0.84 -5.76 3.83
N VAL A 24 1.18 -4.85 2.93
CA VAL A 24 1.09 -3.40 3.19
C VAL A 24 -0.37 -3.03 3.44
N PHE A 25 -1.29 -3.44 2.57
CA PHE A 25 -2.72 -3.16 2.75
C PHE A 25 -3.31 -3.84 3.98
N ALA A 26 -2.90 -5.06 4.31
CA ALA A 26 -3.30 -5.72 5.55
C ALA A 26 -2.83 -4.94 6.78
N GLN A 27 -1.59 -4.43 6.78
CA GLN A 27 -1.07 -3.60 7.88
C GLN A 27 -1.82 -2.27 8.00
N LEU A 28 -2.11 -1.60 6.88
CA LEU A 28 -2.90 -0.37 6.90
C LEU A 28 -4.30 -0.59 7.50
N LYS A 29 -5.00 -1.64 7.08
CA LYS A 29 -6.39 -1.92 7.50
C LYS A 29 -6.49 -2.46 8.93
N PHE A 30 -5.71 -3.50 9.25
CA PHE A 30 -5.89 -4.26 10.49
C PHE A 30 -4.96 -3.80 11.62
N ILE A 31 -3.78 -3.26 11.32
CA ILE A 31 -2.83 -2.80 12.35
C ILE A 31 -2.95 -1.30 12.59
N MET A 32 -3.09 -0.51 11.52
CA MET A 32 -3.22 0.96 11.63
C MET A 32 -4.68 1.43 11.65
N GLY A 33 -5.65 0.54 11.45
CA GLY A 33 -7.09 0.87 11.49
C GLY A 33 -7.59 1.70 10.31
N PHE A 34 -6.79 1.90 9.26
CA PHE A 34 -7.14 2.70 8.10
C PHE A 34 -8.03 1.92 7.13
N ASN A 35 -9.34 1.98 7.39
CA ASN A 35 -10.35 1.22 6.64
C ASN A 35 -11.24 2.10 5.74
N ARG A 36 -11.25 3.41 5.97
CA ARG A 36 -12.07 4.39 5.22
C ARG A 36 -11.31 5.70 5.09
N PHE A 37 -11.50 6.38 3.97
CA PHE A 37 -11.07 7.77 3.78
C PHE A 37 -12.01 8.71 4.55
N LEU A 38 -11.44 9.72 5.16
CA LEU A 38 -12.15 10.78 5.88
C LEU A 38 -12.51 11.93 4.93
N LEU A 39 -11.67 12.19 3.93
CA LEU A 39 -11.85 13.29 2.99
C LEU A 39 -12.62 12.83 1.74
N ARG A 40 -13.30 13.79 1.12
CA ARG A 40 -13.93 13.66 -0.20
C ARG A 40 -13.16 14.53 -1.20
N GLU A 41 -13.32 14.26 -2.49
CA GLU A 41 -12.51 14.78 -3.60
C GLU A 41 -11.15 14.10 -3.77
N LEU A 42 -10.80 13.81 -5.03
CA LEU A 42 -9.64 13.00 -5.39
C LEU A 42 -8.32 13.56 -4.84
N ASP A 43 -8.12 14.88 -4.92
CA ASP A 43 -6.86 15.50 -4.50
C ASP A 43 -6.69 15.52 -2.98
N LYS A 44 -7.80 15.62 -2.24
CA LYS A 44 -7.79 15.50 -0.78
C LYS A 44 -7.54 14.06 -0.36
N VAL A 45 -8.19 13.10 -1.00
CA VAL A 45 -7.98 11.65 -0.77
C VAL A 45 -6.53 11.24 -1.05
N LYS A 46 -5.92 11.75 -2.12
CA LYS A 46 -4.49 11.52 -2.40
C LYS A 46 -3.61 12.01 -1.25
N SER A 47 -3.86 13.23 -0.78
CA SER A 47 -3.10 13.83 0.33
C SER A 47 -3.25 13.04 1.62
N GLU A 48 -4.49 12.61 1.94
CA GLU A 48 -4.77 11.72 3.08
C GLU A 48 -4.00 10.40 2.97
N PHE A 49 -4.04 9.75 1.81
CA PHE A 49 -3.33 8.50 1.60
C PHE A 49 -1.81 8.67 1.70
N SER A 50 -1.25 9.77 1.19
CA SER A 50 0.17 10.08 1.33
C SER A 50 0.62 10.20 2.79
N LEU A 51 -0.21 10.78 3.66
CA LEU A 51 0.06 10.86 5.09
C LEU A 51 0.06 9.46 5.73
N VAL A 52 -0.94 8.64 5.40
CA VAL A 52 -1.04 7.25 5.89
C VAL A 52 0.18 6.43 5.47
N CYS A 53 0.59 6.52 4.20
CA CYS A 53 1.79 5.87 3.69
C CYS A 53 3.08 6.36 4.40
N THR A 54 3.16 7.66 4.68
CA THR A 54 4.31 8.24 5.42
C THR A 54 4.39 7.65 6.83
N ALA A 55 3.27 7.62 7.57
CA ALA A 55 3.22 7.03 8.90
C ALA A 55 3.58 5.54 8.90
N TYR A 56 3.10 4.80 7.89
CA TYR A 56 3.46 3.40 7.68
C TYR A 56 4.98 3.21 7.48
N ASN A 57 5.59 4.02 6.62
CA ASN A 57 7.01 3.95 6.33
C ASN A 57 7.87 4.30 7.57
N ILE A 58 7.46 5.31 8.34
CA ILE A 58 8.13 5.65 9.61
C ILE A 58 8.06 4.47 10.58
N LYS A 59 6.88 3.86 10.76
CA LYS A 59 6.71 2.66 11.62
C LYS A 59 7.63 1.51 11.17
N LYS A 60 7.81 1.31 9.87
CA LYS A 60 8.72 0.31 9.31
C LYS A 60 10.19 0.64 9.61
N ILE A 61 10.61 1.88 9.40
CA ILE A 61 11.98 2.33 9.68
C ILE A 61 12.30 2.15 11.17
N LEU A 62 11.41 2.59 12.06
CA LEU A 62 11.60 2.44 13.51
C LEU A 62 11.77 0.97 13.95
N LYS A 63 11.10 0.03 13.27
CA LYS A 63 11.28 -1.41 13.53
C LYS A 63 12.61 -1.95 13.01
N LEU A 64 13.19 -1.32 11.99
CA LEU A 64 14.45 -1.74 11.37
C LEU A 64 15.68 -1.10 12.03
N LEU A 65 15.50 0.03 12.73
CA LEU A 65 16.57 0.65 13.47
C LEU A 65 16.97 -0.24 14.67
N PRO A 66 18.26 -0.55 14.84
CA PRO A 66 18.75 -1.18 16.06
C PRO A 66 18.66 -0.14 17.19
N VAL A 67 17.81 -0.41 18.17
CA VAL A 67 17.70 0.36 19.42
C VAL A 67 18.40 -0.42 20.52
#